data_AF-A0A6A6ZQG6-F1
#
_entry.id   AF-A0A6A6ZQG6-F1
#
_cell.length_a   1.000
_cell.length_b   1.000
_cell.length_c   1.000
_cell.angle_alpha   90.00
_cell.angle_beta   90.00
_cell.angle_gamma   90.00
#
_symmetry.space_group_name_H-M   'P 1'
#
loop_
_entity.id
_entity.type
_entity.pdbx_description
1 polymer ?
#
loop_
_entity_poly.entity_id
_entity_poly.type
_entity_poly.pdbx_seq_one_letter_code
_entity_poly.pdbx_strand_id
1 'polypeptide(L)'
;MVIEDEESLAGADTHTVRHAFRTWIADDLTPRLCDPESYGGIEKAHSNLLGNDNYNSNYPARCIAPRWQFCLLVDDACLSSLKLRGSRSPFVKIVDAQFQEDRVAVVDDGREDGETDDQCEYVGWMYMDVGDYVQMYDGLSGGYWRDLVYQRPEKGYADH
;
A
#
# COMPACT_ATOMS: atom_id res chain seq x y z
N MET A 1 1.94 -9.95 9.96
CA MET A 1 3.09 -10.30 9.09
C MET A 1 4.00 -9.09 9.13
N VAL A 2 5.28 -9.28 9.48
CA VAL A 2 6.26 -8.20 9.63
C VAL A 2 7.37 -8.53 8.64
N ILE A 3 7.71 -7.58 7.78
CA ILE A 3 8.87 -7.69 6.90
C ILE A 3 10.03 -7.07 7.69
N GLU A 4 10.93 -7.92 8.17
CA GLU A 4 12.09 -7.52 8.96
C GLU A 4 13.32 -7.52 8.04
N ASP A 5 13.56 -6.40 7.38
CA ASP A 5 14.76 -6.16 6.57
C ASP A 5 15.27 -4.75 6.87
N GLU A 6 15.98 -4.61 7.99
CA GLU A 6 16.49 -3.32 8.45
C GLU A 6 17.47 -2.69 7.43
N GLU A 7 18.24 -3.51 6.71
CA GLU A 7 19.23 -3.02 5.76
C GLU A 7 18.59 -2.35 4.55
N SER A 8 17.46 -2.89 4.05
CA SER A 8 16.76 -2.31 2.89
C SER A 8 15.62 -1.35 3.24
N LEU A 9 15.07 -1.43 4.46
CA LEU A 9 13.88 -0.65 4.85
C LEU A 9 14.16 0.53 5.79
N ALA A 10 15.36 0.63 6.39
CA ALA A 10 15.70 1.76 7.24
C ALA A 10 15.71 3.08 6.45
N GLY A 11 14.78 3.98 6.75
CA GLY A 11 14.63 5.26 6.04
C GLY A 11 14.08 5.13 4.62
N ALA A 12 13.57 3.96 4.25
CA ALA A 12 13.00 3.71 2.93
C ALA A 12 11.73 4.53 2.70
N ASP A 13 11.56 5.02 1.48
CA ASP A 13 10.33 5.68 1.05
C ASP A 13 9.22 4.67 0.73
N THR A 14 7.99 5.16 0.56
CA THR A 14 6.82 4.32 0.27
C THR A 14 7.01 3.47 -1.00
N HIS A 15 7.74 3.96 -2.00
CA HIS A 15 7.99 3.22 -3.24
C HIS A 15 8.91 2.01 -2.98
N THR A 16 9.99 2.23 -2.26
CA THR A 16 10.94 1.17 -1.87
C THR A 16 10.25 0.09 -1.03
N VAL A 17 9.44 0.50 -0.05
CA VAL A 17 8.62 -0.42 0.77
C VAL A 17 7.63 -1.20 -0.10
N ARG A 18 6.98 -0.55 -1.07
CA ARG A 18 6.05 -1.22 -2.01
C ARG A 18 6.76 -2.29 -2.83
N HIS A 19 7.97 -2.03 -3.33
CA HIS A 19 8.75 -3.02 -4.06
C HIS A 19 9.12 -4.23 -3.18
N ALA A 20 9.62 -3.99 -1.97
CA ALA A 20 9.91 -5.06 -1.03
C ALA A 20 8.65 -5.88 -0.70
N PHE A 21 7.50 -5.21 -0.55
CA PHE A 21 6.23 -5.89 -0.32
C PHE A 21 5.78 -6.74 -1.52
N ARG A 22 5.95 -6.27 -2.76
CA ARG A 22 5.70 -7.07 -3.98
C ARG A 22 6.57 -8.32 -4.02
N THR A 23 7.85 -8.20 -3.70
CA THR A 23 8.75 -9.36 -3.59
C THR A 23 8.22 -10.36 -2.58
N TRP A 24 7.83 -9.90 -1.39
CA TRP A 24 7.23 -10.76 -0.39
C TRP A 24 5.92 -11.41 -0.85
N ILE A 25 5.03 -10.67 -1.53
CA ILE A 25 3.79 -11.21 -2.07
C ILE A 25 4.08 -12.31 -3.09
N ALA A 26 5.03 -12.09 -4.00
CA ALA A 26 5.40 -13.08 -5.00
C ALA A 26 5.88 -14.38 -4.32
N ASP A 27 6.71 -14.27 -3.29
CA ASP A 27 7.25 -15.44 -2.59
C ASP A 27 6.21 -16.16 -1.71
N ASP A 28 5.32 -15.43 -1.04
CA ASP A 28 4.31 -16.02 -0.16
C ASP A 28 3.08 -16.52 -0.93
N LEU A 29 2.54 -15.75 -1.88
CA LEU A 29 1.29 -16.09 -2.54
C LEU A 29 1.46 -17.21 -3.57
N THR A 30 2.53 -17.19 -4.36
CA THR A 30 2.76 -18.15 -5.45
C THR A 30 2.62 -19.62 -5.02
N PRO A 31 3.27 -20.10 -3.95
CA PRO A 31 3.13 -21.50 -3.51
C PRO A 31 1.74 -21.83 -2.93
N ARG A 32 0.88 -20.84 -2.72
CA ARG A 32 -0.47 -20.98 -2.16
C ARG A 32 -1.57 -20.88 -3.22
N LEU A 33 -1.21 -20.68 -4.49
CA LEU A 33 -2.16 -20.66 -5.58
C LEU A 33 -2.79 -22.05 -5.73
N CYS A 34 -4.13 -22.11 -5.65
CA CYS A 34 -4.87 -23.37 -5.82
C CYS A 34 -4.80 -23.91 -7.26
N ASP A 35 -4.69 -23.02 -8.25
CA ASP A 35 -4.63 -23.36 -9.68
C ASP A 35 -3.63 -22.45 -10.41
N PRO A 36 -2.32 -22.72 -10.30
CA PRO A 36 -1.29 -21.89 -10.94
C PRO A 36 -1.37 -21.93 -12.48
N GLU A 37 -1.93 -22.98 -13.07
CA GLU A 37 -2.04 -23.10 -14.53
C GLU A 37 -2.99 -22.06 -15.12
N SER A 38 -4.04 -21.65 -14.39
CA SER A 38 -4.90 -20.53 -14.78
C SER A 38 -4.15 -19.20 -14.94
N TYR A 39 -3.00 -19.07 -14.30
CA TYR A 39 -2.09 -17.92 -14.35
C TYR A 39 -0.89 -18.15 -15.29
N GLY A 40 -0.88 -19.25 -16.05
CA GLY A 40 0.19 -19.65 -16.96
C GLY A 40 1.39 -20.28 -16.26
N GLY A 41 1.17 -20.92 -15.12
CA GLY A 41 2.15 -21.66 -14.34
C GLY A 41 2.76 -20.84 -13.20
N ILE A 42 3.43 -21.53 -12.27
CA ILE A 42 4.05 -20.95 -11.06
C ILE A 42 5.02 -19.81 -11.39
N GLU A 43 5.94 -20.03 -12.35
CA GLU A 43 6.96 -19.04 -12.73
C GLU A 43 6.34 -17.75 -13.29
N LYS A 44 5.31 -17.89 -14.13
CA LYS A 44 4.62 -16.75 -14.72
C LYS A 44 3.81 -16.00 -13.66
N ALA A 45 3.14 -16.72 -12.76
CA ALA A 45 2.42 -16.12 -11.65
C ALA A 45 3.36 -15.33 -10.73
N HIS A 46 4.52 -15.91 -10.38
CA HIS A 46 5.54 -15.25 -9.56
C HIS A 46 6.06 -13.98 -10.23
N SER A 47 6.46 -14.07 -11.50
CA SER A 47 6.93 -12.91 -12.28
C SER A 47 5.88 -11.81 -12.38
N ASN A 48 4.60 -12.15 -12.53
CA ASN A 48 3.52 -11.16 -12.56
C ASN A 48 3.36 -10.46 -11.21
N LEU A 49 3.53 -11.18 -10.09
CA LEU A 49 3.42 -10.61 -8.74
C LEU A 49 4.62 -9.71 -8.38
N LEU A 50 5.80 -10.01 -8.91
CA LEU A 50 6.98 -9.13 -8.81
C LEU A 50 6.80 -7.84 -9.64
N GLY A 51 6.24 -8.00 -10.82
CA GLY A 51 6.01 -6.92 -11.76
C GLY A 51 4.86 -6.00 -11.37
N ASN A 52 4.87 -4.82 -11.99
CA ASN A 52 3.76 -3.87 -11.95
C ASN A 52 3.01 -3.86 -13.30
N ASP A 53 3.14 -4.92 -14.08
CA ASP A 53 2.65 -4.98 -15.46
C ASP A 53 1.13 -4.80 -15.51
N ASN A 54 0.66 -4.22 -16.63
CA ASN A 54 -0.73 -3.84 -16.87
C ASN A 54 -1.73 -4.86 -16.33
N TYR A 55 -2.66 -4.34 -15.52
CA TYR A 55 -3.76 -5.08 -14.92
C TYR A 55 -4.53 -5.85 -16.01
N ASN A 56 -4.28 -7.16 -16.10
CA ASN A 56 -5.00 -8.05 -17.00
C ASN A 56 -5.98 -8.91 -16.19
N SER A 57 -7.00 -9.46 -16.86
CA SER A 57 -8.05 -10.26 -16.22
C SER A 57 -7.53 -11.48 -15.44
N ASN A 58 -6.29 -11.89 -15.70
CA ASN A 58 -5.63 -13.05 -15.13
C ASN A 58 -4.50 -12.64 -14.16
N TYR A 59 -4.55 -11.44 -13.57
CA TYR A 59 -3.59 -11.07 -12.54
C TYR A 59 -3.86 -11.89 -11.26
N PRO A 60 -2.86 -12.63 -10.71
CA PRO A 60 -3.08 -13.50 -9.57
C PRO A 60 -3.60 -12.77 -8.33
N ALA A 61 -3.33 -11.46 -8.22
CA ALA A 61 -3.73 -10.67 -7.07
C ALA A 61 -5.09 -9.94 -7.23
N ARG A 62 -5.88 -10.23 -8.27
CA ARG A 62 -7.16 -9.55 -8.53
C ARG A 62 -8.22 -9.77 -7.44
N CYS A 63 -8.20 -10.92 -6.78
CA CYS A 63 -9.24 -11.32 -5.81
C CYS A 63 -8.62 -12.02 -4.59
N ILE A 64 -7.49 -11.50 -4.10
CA ILE A 64 -6.79 -12.07 -2.95
C ILE A 64 -7.11 -11.31 -1.66
N ALA A 65 -6.93 -11.95 -0.51
CA ALA A 65 -7.20 -11.30 0.77
C ALA A 65 -6.36 -10.01 0.94
N PRO A 66 -6.87 -8.99 1.67
CA PRO A 66 -6.18 -7.70 1.83
C PRO A 66 -4.72 -7.80 2.29
N ARG A 67 -4.37 -8.84 3.06
CA ARG A 67 -2.97 -9.13 3.49
C ARG A 67 -1.93 -9.20 2.37
N TRP A 68 -2.34 -9.48 1.13
CA TRP A 68 -1.45 -9.54 -0.03
C TRP A 68 -1.69 -8.39 -1.03
N GLN A 69 -2.61 -7.48 -0.70
CA GLN A 69 -2.86 -6.26 -1.48
C GLN A 69 -2.29 -5.03 -0.76
N PHE A 70 -2.37 -5.01 0.57
CA PHE A 70 -2.00 -3.88 1.39
C PHE A 70 -1.01 -4.28 2.48
N CYS A 71 -0.02 -3.41 2.71
CA CYS A 71 0.83 -3.49 3.89
C CYS A 71 0.67 -2.22 4.74
N LEU A 72 1.03 -2.35 6.02
CA LEU A 72 1.12 -1.22 6.94
C LEU A 72 2.58 -0.80 7.04
N LEU A 73 2.85 0.50 6.88
CA LEU A 73 4.13 1.14 7.07
C LEU A 73 4.03 2.13 8.25
N VAL A 74 5.06 2.16 9.07
CA VAL A 74 5.22 3.11 10.17
C VAL A 74 6.47 3.93 9.90
N ASP A 75 6.30 5.19 9.55
CA ASP A 75 7.38 6.14 9.30
C ASP A 75 7.48 7.20 10.41
N ASP A 76 8.35 8.20 10.24
CA ASP A 76 8.56 9.27 11.23
C ASP A 76 7.29 10.08 11.50
N ALA A 77 6.40 10.24 10.52
CA ALA A 77 5.12 10.92 10.69
C ALA A 77 4.18 10.08 11.57
N CYS A 78 4.09 8.76 11.31
CA CYS A 78 3.38 7.83 12.16
C CYS A 78 3.91 7.84 13.61
N LEU A 79 5.23 7.81 13.80
CA LEU A 79 5.83 7.86 15.13
C LEU A 79 5.61 9.21 15.82
N SER A 80 5.61 10.31 15.07
CA SER A 80 5.33 11.64 15.60
C SER A 80 3.87 11.78 16.05
N SER A 81 2.94 11.09 15.40
CA SER A 81 1.53 11.07 15.80
C SER A 81 1.30 10.55 17.22
N LEU A 82 2.17 9.67 17.73
CA LEU A 82 2.13 9.17 19.12
C LEU A 82 2.29 10.29 20.16
N LYS A 83 2.91 11.42 19.77
CA LYS A 83 3.16 12.56 20.64
C LYS A 83 2.00 13.56 20.62
N LEU A 84 1.09 13.46 19.66
CA LEU A 84 -0.10 14.30 19.58
C LEU A 84 -0.98 14.00 20.80
N ARG A 85 -1.14 14.99 21.67
CA ARG A 85 -2.02 14.88 22.85
C ARG A 85 -3.43 15.26 22.42
N GLY A 86 -4.34 14.29 22.25
CA GLY A 86 -5.70 14.56 21.80
C GLY A 86 -6.60 13.32 21.71
N SER A 87 -7.75 13.46 21.04
CA SER A 87 -8.75 12.40 20.82
C SER A 87 -8.51 11.55 19.56
N ARG A 88 -7.45 11.84 18.81
CA ARG A 88 -7.05 11.08 17.60
C ARG A 88 -6.13 9.95 18.02
N SER A 89 -6.36 8.75 17.50
CA SER A 89 -5.43 7.66 17.72
C SER A 89 -4.19 7.86 16.84
N PRO A 90 -3.09 7.15 17.13
CA PRO A 90 -1.93 7.16 16.25
C PRO A 90 -2.32 6.70 14.84
N PHE A 91 -1.64 7.22 13.83
CA PHE A 91 -1.88 6.84 12.45
C PHE A 91 -0.81 5.86 11.96
N VAL A 92 -1.21 4.98 11.05
CA VAL A 92 -0.32 4.13 10.25
C VAL A 92 -0.50 4.48 8.78
N LYS A 93 0.52 4.22 7.96
CA LYS A 93 0.41 4.34 6.52
C LYS A 93 -0.05 3.00 5.94
N ILE A 94 -1.09 3.01 5.11
CA ILE A 94 -1.47 1.86 4.31
C ILE A 94 -0.91 2.02 2.90
N VAL A 95 -0.25 1.00 2.38
CA VAL A 95 0.41 1.01 1.07
C VAL A 95 -0.20 -0.05 0.18
N ASP A 96 -0.65 0.35 -1.01
CA ASP A 96 -1.19 -0.54 -2.03
C ASP A 96 -0.06 -1.13 -2.89
N ALA A 97 0.04 -2.46 -2.87
CA ALA A 97 0.99 -3.21 -3.69
C ALA A 97 0.67 -3.13 -5.19
N GLN A 98 -0.56 -2.84 -5.58
CA GLN A 98 -0.99 -2.83 -6.99
C GLN A 98 -0.92 -1.45 -7.62
N PHE A 99 -0.49 -0.42 -6.89
CA PHE A 99 -0.39 0.92 -7.45
C PHE A 99 0.62 0.98 -8.60
N GLN A 100 0.14 1.38 -9.78
CA GLN A 100 0.88 1.18 -11.02
C GLN A 100 1.82 2.33 -11.39
N GLU A 101 1.59 3.51 -10.84
CA GLU A 101 2.33 4.70 -11.23
C GLU A 101 3.66 4.77 -10.48
N ASP A 102 4.68 5.21 -11.21
CA ASP A 102 5.99 5.46 -10.65
C ASP A 102 6.00 6.76 -9.84
N ARG A 103 7.10 6.98 -9.13
CA ARG A 103 7.33 8.24 -8.42
C ARG A 103 7.24 9.43 -9.38
N VAL A 104 6.42 10.39 -9.02
CA VAL A 104 6.27 11.63 -9.79
C VAL A 104 7.50 12.52 -9.63
N ALA A 105 7.89 13.20 -10.70
CA ALA A 105 9.10 14.05 -10.69
C ALA A 105 8.88 15.36 -9.92
N VAL A 106 7.65 15.87 -9.92
CA VAL A 106 7.23 17.10 -9.24
C VAL A 106 5.98 16.78 -8.45
N VAL A 107 6.05 16.95 -7.13
CA VAL A 107 4.92 16.77 -6.23
C VAL A 107 4.25 18.13 -5.99
N ASP A 108 2.93 18.16 -5.94
CA ASP A 108 2.20 19.38 -5.57
C ASP A 108 2.62 19.89 -4.18
N ASP A 109 2.74 21.21 -4.05
CA ASP A 109 3.31 21.82 -2.85
C ASP A 109 2.48 21.59 -1.58
N GLY A 110 1.18 21.28 -1.69
CA GLY A 110 0.29 20.99 -0.56
C GLY A 110 0.18 19.51 -0.19
N ARG A 111 0.79 18.60 -0.96
CA ARG A 111 0.55 17.15 -0.87
C ARG A 111 1.84 16.37 -0.59
N GLU A 112 1.70 15.22 0.04
CA GLU A 112 2.86 14.35 0.33
C GLU A 112 3.36 13.57 -0.90
N ASP A 113 2.50 13.41 -1.92
CA ASP A 113 2.79 12.68 -3.16
C ASP A 113 1.78 13.08 -4.25
N GLY A 114 2.04 12.77 -5.53
CA GLY A 114 1.19 13.07 -6.69
C GLY A 114 1.42 14.45 -7.32
N GLU A 115 0.99 14.63 -8.57
CA GLU A 115 1.34 15.80 -9.41
C GLU A 115 0.37 16.97 -9.31
N THR A 116 -0.89 16.71 -8.96
CA THR A 116 -1.96 17.71 -9.02
C THR A 116 -2.35 18.23 -7.65
N ASP A 117 -3.22 19.23 -7.55
CA ASP A 117 -3.83 19.66 -6.28
C ASP A 117 -5.07 18.83 -5.90
N ASP A 118 -5.49 17.88 -6.75
CA ASP A 118 -6.67 17.05 -6.55
C ASP A 118 -6.51 16.13 -5.32
N GLN A 119 -7.37 16.36 -4.32
CA GLN A 119 -7.44 15.56 -3.10
C GLN A 119 -7.82 14.09 -3.34
N CYS A 120 -8.39 13.79 -4.51
CA CYS A 120 -8.80 12.45 -4.92
C CYS A 120 -7.77 11.76 -5.81
N GLU A 121 -6.67 12.41 -6.19
CA GLU A 121 -5.58 11.78 -6.95
C GLU A 121 -5.04 10.60 -6.14
N TYR A 122 -5.09 9.41 -6.73
CA TYR A 122 -4.69 8.18 -6.07
C TYR A 122 -3.18 7.98 -6.18
N VAL A 123 -2.45 8.00 -5.07
CA VAL A 123 -0.98 7.86 -5.04
C VAL A 123 -0.51 6.49 -4.53
N GLY A 124 -1.45 5.54 -4.37
CA GLY A 124 -1.12 4.19 -3.94
C GLY A 124 -0.82 4.04 -2.45
N TRP A 125 -1.12 5.04 -1.63
CA TRP A 125 -1.02 4.99 -0.18
C TRP A 125 -1.81 6.13 0.48
N MET A 126 -2.15 5.97 1.76
CA MET A 126 -2.74 7.02 2.60
C MET A 126 -2.38 6.81 4.07
N TYR A 127 -2.56 7.83 4.91
CA TYR A 127 -2.59 7.65 6.36
C TYR A 127 -3.96 7.16 6.82
N MET A 128 -3.99 6.39 7.89
CA MET A 128 -5.20 5.84 8.48
C MET A 128 -5.03 5.74 10.00
N ASP A 129 -6.07 6.08 10.75
CA ASP A 129 -6.11 5.90 12.21
C ASP A 129 -6.02 4.40 12.54
N VAL A 130 -5.17 4.06 13.51
CA VAL A 130 -4.97 2.65 13.90
C VAL A 130 -6.26 2.01 14.43
N GLY A 131 -7.14 2.79 15.06
CA GLY A 131 -8.46 2.35 15.52
C GLY A 131 -9.41 2.01 14.38
N ASP A 132 -9.26 2.68 13.24
CA ASP A 132 -10.09 2.45 12.06
C ASP A 132 -9.62 1.23 11.25
N TYR A 133 -8.42 0.70 11.49
CA TYR A 133 -7.86 -0.40 10.71
C TYR A 133 -8.76 -1.64 10.65
N VAL A 134 -9.40 -2.01 11.76
CA VAL A 134 -10.27 -3.20 11.81
C VAL A 134 -11.47 -3.03 10.89
N GLN A 135 -12.12 -1.87 10.93
CA GLN A 135 -13.24 -1.55 10.04
C GLN A 135 -12.76 -1.42 8.59
N MET A 136 -11.58 -0.84 8.40
CA MET A 136 -11.00 -0.67 7.08
C MET A 136 -10.63 -2.01 6.43
N TYR A 137 -10.14 -2.98 7.20
CA TYR A 137 -9.76 -4.28 6.64
C TYR A 137 -10.92 -4.99 5.93
N ASP A 138 -12.14 -4.85 6.46
CA ASP A 138 -13.35 -5.35 5.80
C ASP A 138 -13.62 -4.60 4.49
N GLY A 139 -13.53 -3.27 4.50
CA GLY A 139 -13.70 -2.44 3.30
C GLY A 139 -12.64 -2.68 2.22
N LEU A 140 -11.38 -2.94 2.60
CA LEU A 140 -10.30 -3.31 1.67
C LEU A 140 -10.60 -4.61 0.93
N SER A 141 -11.35 -5.53 1.57
CA SER A 141 -11.77 -6.78 0.94
C SER A 141 -12.87 -6.57 -0.11
N GLY A 142 -13.63 -5.49 -0.01
CA GLY A 142 -14.80 -5.20 -0.84
C GLY A 142 -14.54 -4.43 -2.13
N GLY A 143 -13.31 -3.99 -2.39
CA GLY A 143 -12.92 -3.32 -3.65
C GLY A 143 -13.38 -1.87 -3.83
N TYR A 144 -14.27 -1.35 -2.97
CA TYR A 144 -14.77 0.03 -3.01
C TYR A 144 -14.06 0.99 -2.06
N TRP A 145 -13.01 0.52 -1.36
CA TRP A 145 -12.32 1.32 -0.37
C TRP A 145 -11.81 2.65 -0.96
N ARG A 146 -11.30 2.63 -2.21
CA ARG A 146 -10.80 3.83 -2.88
C ARG A 146 -11.87 4.92 -3.00
N ASP A 147 -13.10 4.56 -3.30
CA ASP A 147 -14.17 5.54 -3.50
C ASP A 147 -14.80 6.01 -2.18
N LEU A 148 -14.69 5.20 -1.11
CA LEU A 148 -15.41 5.42 0.13
C LEU A 148 -14.57 6.04 1.24
N VAL A 149 -13.26 5.77 1.26
CA VAL A 149 -12.39 6.11 2.41
C VAL A 149 -11.08 6.77 2.01
N TYR A 150 -10.68 6.73 0.74
CA TYR A 150 -9.39 7.25 0.34
C TYR A 150 -9.34 8.76 0.53
N GLN A 151 -8.26 9.22 1.16
CA GLN A 151 -7.91 10.62 1.26
C GLN A 151 -6.44 10.76 0.93
N ARG A 152 -6.13 11.60 -0.06
CA ARG A 152 -4.75 11.86 -0.43
C ARG A 152 -4.02 12.54 0.74
N PRO A 153 -2.84 12.06 1.12
CA PRO A 153 -2.12 12.62 2.25
C PRO A 153 -1.67 14.07 1.99
N GLU A 154 -1.99 14.94 2.94
CA GLU A 154 -1.63 16.35 2.95
C GLU A 154 -0.27 16.56 3.63
N LYS A 155 0.49 17.57 3.18
CA LYS A 155 1.72 17.92 3.88
C LYS A 155 1.42 18.33 5.32
N GLY A 156 2.21 17.80 6.25
CA GLY A 156 2.01 18.08 7.68
C GLY A 156 0.77 17.40 8.27
N TYR A 157 0.28 16.31 7.65
CA TYR A 157 -0.83 15.51 8.18
C TYR A 157 -0.61 15.12 9.66
N ALA A 158 0.64 14.86 10.06
CA ALA A 158 1.01 14.50 11.43
C ALA A 158 1.21 15.70 12.37
N ASP A 159 1.11 16.93 11.88
CA ASP A 159 1.28 18.17 12.66
C ASP A 159 -0.06 18.72 13.18
N HIS A 160 -1.20 18.07 12.90
CA HIS A 160 -2.56 18.56 13.14
C HIS A 160 -3.48 17.61 13.92
#